data_AF-A0A938Q4G4-F1
#
_entry.id   AF-A0A938Q4G4-F1
#
_cell.length_a   1.000
_cell.length_b   1.000
_cell.length_c   1.000
_cell.angle_alpha   90.00
_cell.angle_beta   90.00
_cell.angle_gamma   90.00
#
_symmetry.space_group_name_H-M   'P 1'
#
loop_
_entity.id
_entity.type
_entity.pdbx_description
1 polymer ?
#
loop_
_entity_poly.entity_id
_entity_poly.type
_entity_poly.pdbx_seq_one_letter_code
_entity_poly.pdbx_strand_id
1 'polypeptide(L)'
;MRQPALHLPSAILALFCLPAFAGECRSLDPLAWLLGEWVADNEKSTIRESWTARSPRTWEGIGSETPKAAPSNSSSEDLRLVAMADGVFYVAKVAHNPLPVAIRLSECEDGRLAFVNPGHDFPKRIEYVRQGGEMLAVTVGDGAGDGFTLNFARVVAPAADPDGVLAAEDARFAAMVAAEPEAMRRWLAEDLVYVHSTGKVDDREQLIEGVVGGRLRYLAIVPSERQVSFGGADTAIVRGIARIHARAGDQAVDFPARYLAVYARVDGTWRLRAWQSLRLP
;
A
#
# COMPACT_ATOMS: atom_id res chain seq x y z
N MET A 1 82.71 14.51 23.08
CA MET A 1 81.40 15.18 23.11
C MET A 1 80.33 14.10 23.04
N ARG A 2 79.58 13.86 24.13
CA ARG A 2 78.50 12.86 24.20
C ARG A 2 77.17 13.56 23.89
N GLN A 3 76.42 13.07 22.91
CA GLN A 3 75.02 13.47 22.69
C GLN A 3 74.13 12.79 23.75
N PRO A 4 73.11 13.46 24.30
CA PRO A 4 72.12 12.81 25.16
C PRO A 4 71.01 12.21 24.29
N ALA A 5 70.64 10.96 24.56
CA ALA A 5 69.49 10.30 23.97
C ALA A 5 68.20 10.84 24.63
N LEU A 6 67.28 11.40 23.83
CA LEU A 6 65.93 11.72 24.25
C LEU A 6 65.10 10.43 24.30
N HIS A 7 64.60 10.06 25.48
CA HIS A 7 63.57 9.02 25.61
C HIS A 7 62.19 9.67 25.52
N LEU A 8 61.41 9.30 24.50
CA LEU A 8 59.97 9.60 24.43
C LEU A 8 59.20 8.71 25.41
N PRO A 9 58.24 9.24 26.21
CA PRO A 9 57.40 8.40 27.04
C PRO A 9 56.34 7.71 26.18
N SER A 10 56.23 6.37 26.30
CA SER A 10 55.12 5.60 25.75
C SER A 10 53.80 6.03 26.41
N ALA A 11 52.93 6.67 25.65
CA ALA A 11 51.55 6.90 26.05
C ALA A 11 50.75 5.60 25.91
N ILE A 12 50.35 5.01 27.04
CA ILE A 12 49.39 3.90 27.07
C ILE A 12 48.01 4.47 26.75
N LEU A 13 47.52 4.19 25.54
CA LEU A 13 46.16 4.52 25.12
C LEU A 13 45.19 3.55 25.81
N ALA A 14 44.61 3.96 26.93
CA ALA A 14 43.55 3.22 27.59
C ALA A 14 42.29 3.27 26.73
N LEU A 15 41.98 2.15 26.06
CA LEU A 15 40.75 1.97 25.31
C LEU A 15 39.58 1.87 26.31
N PHE A 16 38.92 2.99 26.60
CA PHE A 16 37.66 3.00 27.34
C PHE A 16 36.58 2.37 26.46
N CYS A 17 36.30 1.08 26.67
CA CYS A 17 35.10 0.44 26.15
C CYS A 17 33.91 1.03 26.93
N LEU A 18 33.27 2.04 26.36
CA LEU A 18 32.01 2.56 26.88
C LEU A 18 30.97 1.42 26.80
N PRO A 19 30.29 1.07 27.90
CA PRO A 19 29.20 0.11 27.82
C PRO A 19 28.15 0.68 26.85
N ALA A 20 27.84 -0.05 25.79
CA ALA A 20 26.71 0.26 24.94
C ALA A 20 25.45 0.19 25.82
N PHE A 21 24.84 1.33 26.10
CA PHE A 21 23.53 1.36 26.73
C PHE A 21 22.54 0.72 25.76
N ALA A 22 22.17 -0.54 25.99
CA ALA A 22 20.98 -1.10 25.39
C ALA A 22 19.80 -0.22 25.83
N GLY A 23 19.24 0.55 24.89
CA GLY A 23 18.12 1.45 25.17
C GLY A 23 16.93 0.63 25.71
N GLU A 24 16.27 1.13 26.76
CA GLU A 24 15.08 0.48 27.29
C GLU A 24 13.97 0.50 26.23
N CYS A 25 13.41 -0.68 25.90
CA CYS A 25 12.35 -0.86 24.88
C CYS A 25 11.00 -0.23 25.31
N ARG A 26 10.93 1.11 25.27
CA ARG A 26 9.82 1.91 25.79
C ARG A 26 9.09 2.74 24.72
N SER A 27 9.59 2.81 23.49
CA SER A 27 8.90 3.48 22.37
C SER A 27 8.61 2.51 21.23
N LEU A 28 7.66 2.90 20.37
CA LEU A 28 7.30 2.13 19.17
C LEU A 28 8.26 2.38 17.99
N ASP A 29 9.12 3.41 18.06
CA ASP A 29 9.98 3.80 16.93
C ASP A 29 10.87 2.66 16.39
N PRO A 30 11.50 1.81 17.24
CA PRO A 30 12.31 0.70 16.75
C PRO A 30 11.49 -0.38 16.00
N LEU A 31 10.16 -0.36 16.13
CA LEU A 31 9.24 -1.31 15.50
C LEU A 31 8.72 -0.80 14.15
N ALA A 32 9.11 0.42 13.71
CA ALA A 32 8.52 1.10 12.55
C ALA A 32 8.55 0.28 11.25
N TRP A 33 9.50 -0.65 11.14
CA TRP A 33 9.58 -1.56 10.01
C TRP A 33 8.42 -2.56 9.93
N LEU A 34 7.64 -2.79 11.00
CA LEU A 34 6.43 -3.63 10.99
C LEU A 34 5.23 -2.96 10.29
N LEU A 35 5.21 -1.63 10.17
CA LEU A 35 4.08 -0.92 9.55
C LEU A 35 3.84 -1.38 8.12
N GLY A 36 2.57 -1.44 7.71
CA GLY A 36 2.15 -1.90 6.38
C GLY A 36 1.50 -3.28 6.42
N GLU A 37 1.42 -3.92 5.25
CA GLU A 37 0.81 -5.23 5.07
C GLU A 37 1.87 -6.31 4.78
N TRP A 38 1.66 -7.48 5.34
CA TRP A 38 2.54 -8.64 5.27
C TRP A 38 1.73 -9.88 4.91
N VAL A 39 2.30 -10.74 4.08
CA VAL A 39 1.67 -12.00 3.68
C VAL A 39 2.65 -13.17 3.82
N ALA A 40 2.19 -14.24 4.47
CA ALA A 40 2.81 -15.55 4.44
C ALA A 40 1.85 -16.51 3.72
N ASP A 41 2.29 -17.08 2.61
CA ASP A 41 1.46 -18.00 1.82
C ASP A 41 2.12 -19.39 1.76
N ASN A 42 1.36 -20.43 2.04
CA ASN A 42 1.80 -21.81 1.94
C ASN A 42 0.71 -22.68 1.29
N GLU A 43 0.92 -23.99 1.15
CA GLU A 43 -0.06 -24.87 0.48
C GLU A 43 -1.41 -24.99 1.21
N LYS A 44 -1.46 -24.74 2.52
CA LYS A 44 -2.64 -24.92 3.37
C LYS A 44 -3.44 -23.65 3.57
N SER A 45 -2.76 -22.52 3.78
CA SER A 45 -3.40 -21.24 4.09
C SER A 45 -2.58 -20.04 3.61
N THR A 46 -3.29 -18.92 3.48
CA THR A 46 -2.70 -17.59 3.34
C THR A 46 -2.93 -16.84 4.64
N ILE A 47 -1.84 -16.37 5.26
CA ILE A 47 -1.85 -15.57 6.48
C ILE A 47 -1.48 -14.14 6.12
N ARG A 48 -2.24 -13.18 6.63
CA ARG A 48 -1.95 -11.75 6.49
C ARG A 48 -1.86 -11.09 7.84
N GLU A 49 -0.90 -10.19 7.96
CA GLU A 49 -0.74 -9.32 9.12
C GLU A 49 -0.62 -7.88 8.62
N SER A 50 -1.41 -6.97 9.16
CA SER A 50 -1.32 -5.55 8.83
C SER A 50 -1.11 -4.72 10.09
N TRP A 51 -0.33 -3.64 9.98
CA TRP A 51 -0.06 -2.70 11.07
C TRP A 51 -0.22 -1.27 10.58
N THR A 52 -1.03 -0.50 11.29
CA THR A 52 -1.24 0.93 11.04
C THR A 52 -0.96 1.76 12.28
N ALA A 53 -0.15 2.80 12.13
CA ALA A 53 0.05 3.77 13.20
C ALA A 53 -1.21 4.61 13.43
N ARG A 54 -1.74 4.61 14.66
CA ARG A 54 -2.86 5.50 15.07
C ARG A 54 -2.36 6.71 15.86
N SER A 55 -1.28 6.54 16.60
CA SER A 55 -0.57 7.60 17.31
C SER A 55 0.89 7.19 17.57
N PRO A 56 1.75 8.08 18.10
CA PRO A 56 3.11 7.73 18.52
C PRO A 56 3.18 6.63 19.59
N ARG A 57 2.09 6.36 20.32
CA ARG A 57 2.03 5.38 21.42
C ARG A 57 1.09 4.21 21.16
N THR A 58 0.42 4.17 20.01
CA THR A 58 -0.56 3.14 19.72
C THR A 58 -0.63 2.86 18.24
N TRP A 59 -0.29 1.63 17.85
CA TRP A 59 -0.54 1.10 16.53
C TRP A 59 -1.58 -0.02 16.63
N GLU A 60 -2.43 -0.12 15.62
CA GLU A 60 -3.42 -1.18 15.48
C GLU A 60 -2.98 -2.14 14.40
N GLY A 61 -3.25 -3.41 14.59
CA GLY A 61 -3.01 -4.42 13.59
C GLY A 61 -4.14 -5.44 13.49
N ILE A 62 -4.15 -6.16 12.39
CA ILE A 62 -5.09 -7.24 12.13
C ILE A 62 -4.30 -8.44 11.63
N GLY A 63 -4.39 -9.56 12.35
CA GLY A 63 -3.98 -10.87 11.86
C GLY A 63 -5.17 -11.57 11.21
N SER A 64 -4.99 -12.19 10.05
CA SER A 64 -6.02 -13.07 9.46
C SER A 64 -5.40 -14.29 8.81
N GLU A 65 -6.11 -15.41 8.88
CA GLU A 65 -5.76 -16.64 8.20
C GLU A 65 -6.93 -17.08 7.32
N THR A 66 -6.64 -17.37 6.05
CA THR A 66 -7.60 -17.89 5.09
C THR A 66 -7.15 -19.29 4.64
N PRO A 67 -7.85 -20.36 5.06
CA PRO A 67 -7.57 -21.72 4.58
C PRO A 67 -7.83 -21.86 3.08
N LYS A 68 -6.91 -22.46 2.33
CA LYS A 68 -7.05 -22.66 0.87
C LYS A 68 -8.15 -23.66 0.51
N ALA A 69 -8.32 -24.70 1.33
CA ALA A 69 -9.35 -25.74 1.11
C ALA A 69 -10.77 -25.28 1.48
N ALA A 70 -10.91 -24.28 2.36
CA ALA A 70 -12.20 -23.77 2.83
C ALA A 70 -12.12 -22.27 3.17
N PRO A 71 -12.08 -21.38 2.17
CA PRO A 71 -11.88 -19.95 2.39
C PRO A 71 -12.95 -19.28 3.26
N SER A 72 -14.16 -19.83 3.31
CA SER A 72 -15.25 -19.37 4.19
C SER A 72 -14.95 -19.53 5.68
N ASN A 73 -13.98 -20.36 6.04
CA ASN A 73 -13.58 -20.63 7.42
C ASN A 73 -12.40 -19.76 7.85
N SER A 74 -12.30 -18.55 7.31
CA SER A 74 -11.26 -17.58 7.68
C SER A 74 -11.37 -17.16 9.14
N SER A 75 -10.24 -17.00 9.81
CA SER A 75 -10.15 -16.44 11.15
C SER A 75 -9.48 -15.07 11.12
N SER A 76 -9.76 -14.26 12.15
CA SER A 76 -9.09 -12.97 12.35
C SER A 76 -8.83 -12.71 13.82
N GLU A 77 -7.83 -11.87 14.06
CA GLU A 77 -7.40 -11.43 15.38
C GLU A 77 -7.15 -9.92 15.36
N ASP A 78 -7.68 -9.22 16.36
CA ASP A 78 -7.37 -7.81 16.58
C ASP A 78 -6.06 -7.68 17.38
N LEU A 79 -5.12 -6.91 16.85
CA LEU A 79 -3.80 -6.72 17.43
C LEU A 79 -3.56 -5.25 17.78
N ARG A 80 -2.76 -4.99 18.81
CA ARG A 80 -2.26 -3.65 19.13
C ARG A 80 -0.82 -3.69 19.61
N LEU A 81 -0.06 -2.68 19.21
CA LEU A 81 1.21 -2.34 19.84
C LEU A 81 1.01 -1.05 20.63
N VAL A 82 1.17 -1.12 21.95
CA VAL A 82 0.86 0.01 22.85
C VAL A 82 2.09 0.33 23.71
N ALA A 83 2.54 1.59 23.67
CA ALA A 83 3.55 2.11 24.58
C ALA A 83 2.88 2.72 25.81
N MET A 84 3.16 2.15 26.98
CA MET A 84 2.73 2.61 28.29
C MET A 84 3.95 3.10 29.10
N ALA A 85 3.72 3.58 30.34
CA ALA A 85 4.79 4.14 31.16
C ALA A 85 5.92 3.15 31.48
N ASP A 86 5.60 1.86 31.53
CA ASP A 86 6.47 0.76 31.95
C ASP A 86 6.97 -0.13 30.80
N GLY A 87 6.58 0.14 29.56
CA GLY A 87 7.08 -0.58 28.39
C GLY A 87 6.13 -0.57 27.19
N VAL A 88 6.53 -1.33 26.17
CA VAL A 88 5.70 -1.60 24.98
C VAL A 88 5.08 -2.99 25.12
N PHE A 89 3.82 -3.12 24.72
CA PHE A 89 3.07 -4.37 24.79
C PHE A 89 2.45 -4.72 23.43
N TYR A 90 2.63 -5.98 23.02
CA TYR A 90 1.83 -6.64 22.01
C TYR A 90 0.55 -7.13 22.66
N VAL A 91 -0.60 -6.70 22.16
CA VAL A 91 -1.91 -7.02 22.72
C VAL A 91 -2.73 -7.72 21.66
N ALA A 92 -3.13 -8.96 21.94
CA ALA A 92 -3.83 -9.83 21.02
C ALA A 92 -5.24 -10.13 21.53
N LYS A 93 -6.25 -10.04 20.66
CA LYS A 93 -7.65 -10.36 20.97
C LYS A 93 -8.25 -11.24 19.88
N VAL A 94 -8.42 -12.53 20.22
CA VAL A 94 -9.17 -13.50 19.42
C VAL A 94 -10.63 -13.57 19.86
N ALA A 95 -11.53 -14.04 18.98
CA ALA A 95 -12.96 -14.11 19.24
C ALA A 95 -13.33 -14.95 20.49
N HIS A 96 -12.62 -16.06 20.72
CA HIS A 96 -12.94 -17.04 21.75
C HIS A 96 -12.36 -16.73 23.14
N ASN A 97 -11.46 -15.73 23.27
CA ASN A 97 -10.91 -15.34 24.56
C ASN A 97 -11.65 -14.09 25.09
N PRO A 98 -12.26 -14.11 26.30
CA PRO A 98 -13.01 -12.96 26.80
C PRO A 98 -12.16 -11.69 27.00
N LEU A 99 -10.87 -11.84 27.29
CA LEU A 99 -9.95 -10.72 27.55
C LEU A 99 -8.77 -10.72 26.56
N PRO A 100 -8.23 -9.55 26.22
CA PRO A 100 -7.00 -9.49 25.44
C PRO A 100 -5.81 -9.99 26.25
N VAL A 101 -4.84 -10.60 25.57
CA VAL A 101 -3.56 -11.02 26.16
C VAL A 101 -2.51 -9.98 25.84
N ALA A 102 -1.78 -9.52 26.86
CA ALA A 102 -0.65 -8.61 26.69
C ALA A 102 0.68 -9.37 26.85
N ILE A 103 1.61 -9.13 25.93
CA ILE A 103 2.95 -9.70 25.92
C ILE A 103 3.96 -8.56 25.82
N ARG A 104 4.89 -8.46 26.78
CA ARG A 104 5.76 -7.30 26.92
C ARG A 104 6.98 -7.37 25.99
N LEU A 105 7.30 -6.27 25.32
CA LEU A 105 8.54 -6.12 24.57
C LEU A 105 9.74 -6.19 25.53
N SER A 106 10.56 -7.21 25.35
CA SER A 106 11.73 -7.48 26.19
C SER A 106 13.04 -7.19 25.45
N GLU A 107 13.06 -7.32 24.12
CA GLU A 107 14.22 -7.04 23.26
C GLU A 107 13.77 -6.21 22.05
N CYS A 108 14.56 -5.20 21.66
CA CYS A 108 14.24 -4.28 20.56
C CYS A 108 15.49 -3.78 19.82
N GLU A 109 16.33 -4.73 19.44
CA GLU A 109 17.55 -4.46 18.68
C GLU A 109 17.24 -4.13 17.22
N ASP A 110 18.21 -3.61 16.48
CA ASP A 110 18.00 -3.31 15.06
C ASP A 110 17.68 -4.59 14.29
N GLY A 111 16.48 -4.62 13.69
CA GLY A 111 15.98 -5.77 12.95
C GLY A 111 15.51 -6.96 13.79
N ARG A 112 15.44 -6.86 15.12
CA ARG A 112 14.95 -7.94 15.99
C ARG A 112 14.13 -7.40 17.17
N LEU A 113 12.92 -7.93 17.31
CA LEU A 113 12.02 -7.63 18.43
C LEU A 113 11.61 -8.93 19.10
N ALA A 114 11.56 -8.96 20.43
CA ALA A 114 11.00 -10.10 21.15
C ALA A 114 10.01 -9.65 22.22
N PHE A 115 8.78 -10.14 22.09
CA PHE A 115 7.73 -10.01 23.09
C PHE A 115 7.71 -11.28 23.94
N VAL A 116 7.75 -11.14 25.27
CA VAL A 116 7.79 -12.26 26.21
C VAL A 116 6.73 -12.10 27.30
N ASN A 117 6.01 -13.18 27.57
CA ASN A 117 5.12 -13.36 28.71
C ASN A 117 5.26 -14.79 29.24
N PRO A 118 6.18 -15.06 30.19
CA PRO A 118 6.43 -16.41 30.69
C PRO A 118 5.24 -17.04 31.41
N GLY A 119 4.30 -16.22 31.90
CA GLY A 119 3.11 -16.66 32.62
C GLY A 119 1.92 -17.01 31.72
N HIS A 120 2.02 -16.80 30.41
CA HIS A 120 1.01 -17.22 29.44
C HIS A 120 1.16 -18.71 29.11
N ASP A 121 0.08 -19.39 28.71
CA ASP A 121 0.11 -20.81 28.35
C ASP A 121 0.81 -21.03 27.00
N PHE A 122 0.34 -20.34 25.95
CA PHE A 122 0.95 -20.24 24.64
C PHE A 122 0.31 -19.10 23.82
N PRO A 123 1.07 -18.23 23.14
CA PRO A 123 2.52 -18.19 23.10
C PRO A 123 3.11 -17.49 24.32
N LYS A 124 4.34 -17.87 24.69
CA LYS A 124 5.12 -17.18 25.73
C LYS A 124 6.15 -16.23 25.13
N ARG A 125 6.55 -16.46 23.88
CA ARG A 125 7.46 -15.61 23.12
C ARG A 125 6.95 -15.43 21.69
N ILE A 126 6.96 -14.19 21.23
CA ILE A 126 6.77 -13.81 19.83
C ILE A 126 8.00 -13.02 19.43
N GLU A 127 8.76 -13.52 18.46
CA GLU A 127 9.97 -12.89 17.96
C GLU A 127 9.79 -12.48 16.51
N TYR A 128 10.03 -11.20 16.21
CA TYR A 128 10.07 -10.68 14.85
C TYR A 128 11.52 -10.44 14.46
N VAL A 129 11.95 -11.00 13.33
CA VAL A 129 13.28 -10.79 12.75
C VAL A 129 13.12 -10.24 11.34
N ARG A 130 13.64 -9.03 11.12
CA ARG A 130 13.75 -8.45 9.78
C ARG A 130 14.83 -9.20 9.00
N GLN A 131 14.44 -9.77 7.87
CA GLN A 131 15.36 -10.43 6.96
C GLN A 131 15.80 -9.47 5.85
N GLY A 132 16.71 -9.91 4.98
CA GLY A 132 17.06 -9.16 3.76
C GLY A 132 15.90 -9.14 2.77
N GLY A 133 15.78 -8.06 2.00
CA GLY A 133 14.55 -7.81 1.22
C GLY A 133 13.40 -7.42 2.14
N GLU A 134 12.24 -7.08 1.59
CA GLU A 134 11.04 -6.74 2.37
C GLU A 134 10.40 -8.01 2.96
N MET A 135 11.14 -8.71 3.84
CA MET A 135 10.83 -10.02 4.40
C MET A 135 10.94 -10.01 5.92
N LEU A 136 10.03 -10.70 6.60
CA LEU A 136 10.03 -10.90 8.04
C LEU A 136 9.92 -12.38 8.39
N ALA A 137 10.69 -12.83 9.36
CA ALA A 137 10.39 -14.07 10.08
C ALA A 137 9.72 -13.73 11.41
N VAL A 138 8.59 -14.38 11.68
CA VAL A 138 7.86 -14.29 12.95
C VAL A 138 7.84 -15.65 13.59
N THR A 139 8.55 -15.81 14.71
CA THR A 139 8.59 -17.05 15.47
C THR A 139 7.67 -16.93 16.68
N VAL A 140 6.69 -17.84 16.76
CA VAL A 140 5.69 -17.91 17.84
C VAL A 140 5.95 -19.21 18.60
N GLY A 141 6.24 -19.10 19.90
CA GLY A 141 6.65 -20.27 20.67
C GLY A 141 6.61 -20.09 22.19
N ASP A 142 7.13 -21.10 22.87
CA ASP A 142 7.27 -21.15 24.33
C ASP A 142 8.58 -20.53 24.85
N GLY A 143 9.52 -20.24 23.95
CA GLY A 143 10.86 -19.73 24.26
C GLY A 143 11.89 -20.81 24.63
N ALA A 144 11.52 -22.09 24.63
CA ALA A 144 12.38 -23.25 24.93
C ALA A 144 12.54 -24.23 23.76
N GLY A 145 11.89 -23.98 22.63
CA GLY A 145 12.10 -24.70 21.36
C GLY A 145 10.81 -25.17 20.70
N ASP A 146 9.70 -25.19 21.43
CA ASP A 146 8.39 -25.53 20.89
C ASP A 146 7.73 -24.28 20.27
N GLY A 147 7.30 -24.41 19.03
CA GLY A 147 6.69 -23.31 18.30
C GLY A 147 6.72 -23.50 16.79
N PHE A 148 6.45 -22.42 16.07
CA PHE A 148 6.51 -22.37 14.61
C PHE A 148 7.04 -21.01 14.14
N THR A 149 7.50 -20.96 12.90
CA THR A 149 7.94 -19.72 12.26
C THR A 149 7.12 -19.47 11.00
N LEU A 150 6.63 -18.24 10.87
CA LEU A 150 5.98 -17.72 9.68
C LEU A 150 6.97 -16.81 8.95
N ASN A 151 7.17 -17.05 7.66
CA ASN A 151 7.98 -16.18 6.82
C ASN A 151 7.03 -15.31 5.99
N PHE A 152 6.98 -14.03 6.31
CA PHE A 152 6.17 -13.04 5.62
C PHE A 152 7.00 -12.30 4.58
N ALA A 153 6.38 -12.02 3.44
CA ALA A 153 6.82 -10.99 2.50
C ALA A 153 5.94 -9.76 2.68
N ARG A 154 6.52 -8.56 2.55
CA ARG A 154 5.72 -7.33 2.51
C ARG A 154 4.82 -7.40 1.30
N VAL A 155 3.54 -7.09 1.51
CA VAL A 155 2.65 -6.75 0.41
C VAL A 155 3.08 -5.37 -0.06
N VAL A 156 4.00 -5.35 -1.02
CA VAL A 156 4.34 -4.14 -1.74
C VAL A 156 3.19 -3.92 -2.71
N ALA A 157 2.33 -2.93 -2.44
CA ALA A 157 1.41 -2.48 -3.47
C ALA A 157 2.23 -2.16 -4.72
N PRO A 158 1.85 -2.65 -5.91
CA PRO A 158 2.60 -2.36 -7.13
C PRO A 158 2.85 -0.86 -7.20
N ALA A 159 4.08 -0.49 -7.57
CA ALA A 159 4.49 0.91 -7.62
C ALA A 159 3.44 1.72 -8.37
N ALA A 160 3.04 2.85 -7.77
CA ALA A 160 2.19 3.81 -8.43
C ALA A 160 2.74 4.10 -9.83
N ASP A 161 1.90 3.90 -10.85
CA ASP A 161 2.25 4.03 -12.26
C ASP A 161 1.47 5.19 -12.89
N PRO A 162 1.76 6.44 -12.51
CA PRO A 162 1.04 7.60 -13.03
C PRO A 162 1.23 7.73 -14.54
N ASP A 163 2.42 7.41 -15.05
CA ASP A 163 2.74 7.51 -16.47
C ASP A 163 1.93 6.51 -17.30
N GLY A 164 1.77 5.27 -16.85
CA GLY A 164 0.93 4.28 -17.52
C GLY A 164 -0.56 4.64 -17.51
N VAL A 165 -1.05 5.27 -16.44
CA VAL A 165 -2.43 5.80 -16.39
C VAL A 165 -2.62 6.94 -17.41
N LEU A 166 -1.68 7.88 -17.46
CA LEU A 166 -1.72 9.00 -18.40
C LEU A 166 -1.57 8.55 -19.85
N ALA A 167 -0.73 7.54 -20.12
CA ALA A 167 -0.59 6.94 -21.44
C ALA A 167 -1.88 6.25 -21.90
N ALA A 168 -2.59 5.55 -21.00
CA ALA A 168 -3.89 4.96 -21.30
C ALA A 168 -4.97 6.04 -21.57
N GLU A 169 -4.93 7.15 -20.83
CA GLU A 169 -5.80 8.30 -21.09
C GLU A 169 -5.55 8.94 -22.46
N ASP A 170 -4.28 9.15 -22.82
CA ASP A 170 -3.89 9.70 -24.12
C ASP A 170 -4.31 8.76 -25.27
N ALA A 171 -4.11 7.45 -25.10
CA ALA A 171 -4.53 6.45 -26.07
C ALA A 171 -6.07 6.38 -26.23
N ARG A 172 -6.81 6.52 -25.12
CA ARG A 172 -8.28 6.61 -25.14
C ARG A 172 -8.74 7.87 -25.90
N PHE A 173 -8.17 9.03 -25.60
CA PHE A 173 -8.52 10.27 -26.32
C PHE A 173 -8.22 10.16 -27.82
N ALA A 174 -7.08 9.58 -28.19
CA ALA A 174 -6.74 9.31 -29.59
C ALA A 174 -7.78 8.39 -30.26
N ALA A 175 -8.19 7.30 -29.60
CA ALA A 175 -9.22 6.39 -30.11
C ALA A 175 -10.57 7.09 -30.32
N MET A 176 -10.97 7.98 -29.41
CA MET A 176 -12.20 8.77 -29.51
C MET A 176 -12.15 9.79 -30.67
N VAL A 177 -11.01 10.44 -30.90
CA VAL A 177 -10.82 11.37 -32.02
C VAL A 177 -10.77 10.64 -33.37
N ALA A 178 -10.14 9.47 -33.40
CA ALA A 178 -10.10 8.61 -34.59
C ALA A 178 -11.47 8.00 -34.90
N ALA A 179 -12.34 7.86 -33.90
CA ALA A 179 -13.62 7.15 -33.97
C ALA A 179 -13.45 5.65 -34.30
N GLU A 180 -12.48 5.00 -33.66
CA GLU A 180 -12.13 3.59 -33.89
C GLU A 180 -12.74 2.69 -32.80
N PRO A 181 -13.81 1.92 -33.10
CA PRO A 181 -14.60 1.23 -32.08
C PRO A 181 -13.80 0.19 -31.28
N GLU A 182 -12.96 -0.62 -31.93
CA GLU A 182 -12.17 -1.63 -31.23
C GLU A 182 -11.06 -1.01 -30.36
N ALA A 183 -10.47 0.09 -30.83
CA ALA A 183 -9.52 0.86 -30.02
C ALA A 183 -10.22 1.49 -28.81
N MET A 184 -11.44 1.99 -28.98
CA MET A 184 -12.24 2.49 -27.86
C MET A 184 -12.55 1.38 -26.84
N ARG A 185 -13.02 0.19 -27.28
CA ARG A 185 -13.30 -0.93 -26.36
C ARG A 185 -12.08 -1.40 -25.58
N ARG A 186 -10.87 -1.29 -26.15
CA ARG A 186 -9.63 -1.61 -25.45
C ARG A 186 -9.39 -0.75 -24.20
N TRP A 187 -9.76 0.53 -24.28
CA TRP A 187 -9.47 1.53 -23.24
C TRP A 187 -10.68 1.89 -22.37
N LEU A 188 -11.87 1.40 -22.70
CA LEU A 188 -13.11 1.64 -21.96
C LEU A 188 -13.56 0.34 -21.27
N ALA A 189 -13.74 0.39 -19.96
CA ALA A 189 -14.23 -0.74 -19.18
C ALA A 189 -15.66 -1.12 -19.62
N GLU A 190 -15.99 -2.41 -19.51
CA GLU A 190 -17.32 -2.94 -19.87
C GLU A 190 -18.45 -2.26 -19.09
N ASP A 191 -18.17 -1.89 -17.84
CA ASP A 191 -19.10 -1.21 -16.93
C ASP A 191 -18.89 0.31 -16.88
N LEU A 192 -18.41 0.92 -17.96
CA LEU A 192 -18.19 2.36 -18.05
C LEU A 192 -19.46 3.16 -17.73
N VAL A 193 -19.30 4.19 -16.90
CA VAL A 193 -20.28 5.28 -16.75
C VAL A 193 -19.65 6.59 -17.23
N TYR A 194 -20.17 7.15 -18.33
CA TYR A 194 -19.65 8.37 -18.94
C TYR A 194 -20.65 9.53 -18.79
N VAL A 195 -20.37 10.45 -17.87
CA VAL A 195 -21.17 11.67 -17.64
C VAL A 195 -20.57 12.83 -18.44
N HIS A 196 -21.26 13.22 -19.50
CA HIS A 196 -20.90 14.34 -20.37
C HIS A 196 -21.02 15.67 -19.62
N SER A 197 -20.40 16.73 -20.17
CA SER A 197 -20.50 18.09 -19.61
C SER A 197 -21.92 18.68 -19.61
N THR A 198 -22.86 18.02 -20.29
CA THR A 198 -24.29 18.34 -20.32
C THR A 198 -25.10 17.62 -19.24
N GLY A 199 -24.48 16.71 -18.48
CA GLY A 199 -25.16 15.81 -17.54
C GLY A 199 -25.76 14.56 -18.18
N LYS A 200 -25.72 14.42 -19.52
CA LYS A 200 -26.09 13.17 -20.19
C LYS A 200 -25.16 12.05 -19.72
N VAL A 201 -25.72 10.87 -19.47
CA VAL A 201 -24.98 9.67 -19.13
C VAL A 201 -25.03 8.71 -20.31
N ASP A 202 -23.88 8.19 -20.72
CA ASP A 202 -23.75 7.09 -21.68
C ASP A 202 -23.00 5.92 -21.03
N ASP A 203 -23.40 4.69 -21.35
CA ASP A 203 -22.57 3.51 -21.14
C ASP A 203 -21.47 3.39 -22.22
N ARG A 204 -20.65 2.33 -22.16
CA ARG A 204 -19.56 2.11 -23.12
C ARG A 204 -20.05 2.06 -24.56
N GLU A 205 -21.06 1.24 -24.85
CA GLU A 205 -21.47 1.00 -26.23
C GLU A 205 -22.25 2.20 -26.79
N GLN A 206 -23.05 2.88 -25.97
CA GLN A 206 -23.72 4.13 -26.34
C GLN A 206 -22.74 5.26 -26.69
N LEU A 207 -21.64 5.38 -25.94
CA LEU A 207 -20.57 6.34 -26.24
C LEU A 207 -19.90 5.98 -27.58
N ILE A 208 -19.54 4.72 -27.78
CA ILE A 208 -18.91 4.24 -29.03
C ILE A 208 -19.83 4.50 -30.23
N GLU A 209 -21.10 4.11 -30.13
CA GLU A 209 -22.10 4.32 -31.19
C GLU A 209 -22.28 5.81 -31.50
N GLY A 210 -22.33 6.66 -30.48
CA GLY A 210 -22.44 8.11 -30.65
C GLY A 210 -21.23 8.73 -31.38
N VAL A 211 -20.02 8.22 -31.10
CA VAL A 211 -18.78 8.69 -31.73
C VAL A 211 -18.63 8.18 -33.16
N VAL A 212 -18.82 6.87 -33.36
CA VAL A 212 -18.69 6.20 -34.67
C VAL A 212 -19.80 6.63 -35.62
N GLY A 213 -21.04 6.73 -35.12
CA GLY A 213 -22.20 7.19 -35.89
C GLY A 213 -22.20 8.69 -36.20
N GLY A 214 -21.18 9.45 -35.76
CA GLY A 214 -21.00 10.86 -36.09
C GLY A 214 -21.92 11.83 -35.33
N ARG A 215 -22.79 11.33 -34.44
CA ARG A 215 -23.63 12.14 -33.55
C ARG A 215 -22.78 13.07 -32.67
N LEU A 216 -21.61 12.59 -32.27
CA LEU A 216 -20.58 13.33 -31.56
C LEU A 216 -19.22 13.06 -32.20
N ARG A 217 -18.72 13.98 -33.02
CA ARG A 217 -17.38 13.86 -33.59
C ARG A 217 -16.38 14.66 -32.78
N TYR A 218 -15.47 13.99 -32.07
CA TYR A 218 -14.30 14.65 -31.49
C TYR A 218 -13.31 15.00 -32.60
N LEU A 219 -12.94 16.28 -32.67
CA LEU A 219 -11.94 16.80 -33.61
C LEU A 219 -10.56 16.92 -32.93
N ALA A 220 -10.55 17.36 -31.68
CA ALA A 220 -9.37 17.35 -30.83
C ALA A 220 -9.77 17.27 -29.35
N ILE A 221 -8.94 16.59 -28.57
CA ILE A 221 -9.01 16.58 -27.11
C ILE A 221 -7.60 16.86 -26.60
N VAL A 222 -7.39 18.01 -25.95
CA VAL A 222 -6.07 18.45 -25.49
C VAL A 222 -6.05 18.52 -23.97
N PRO A 223 -5.48 17.53 -23.26
CA PRO A 223 -5.43 17.53 -21.81
C PRO A 223 -4.34 18.46 -21.24
N SER A 224 -4.57 18.95 -20.02
CA SER A 224 -3.70 19.83 -19.25
C SER A 224 -3.99 19.70 -17.75
N GLU A 225 -3.08 20.17 -16.89
CA GLU A 225 -3.25 20.17 -15.43
C GLU A 225 -3.62 18.80 -14.83
N ARG A 226 -3.11 17.72 -15.42
CA ARG A 226 -3.44 16.36 -15.01
C ARG A 226 -2.74 15.99 -13.71
N GLN A 227 -3.51 15.52 -12.74
CA GLN A 227 -3.04 14.97 -11.48
C GLN A 227 -3.57 13.56 -11.31
N VAL A 228 -2.67 12.62 -11.00
CA VAL A 228 -3.00 11.23 -10.73
C VAL A 228 -2.90 10.96 -9.24
N SER A 229 -3.89 10.27 -8.69
CA SER A 229 -3.87 9.70 -7.33
C SER A 229 -4.39 8.28 -7.37
N PHE A 230 -3.97 7.43 -6.43
CA PHE A 230 -4.34 6.01 -6.41
C PHE A 230 -5.29 5.71 -5.25
N GLY A 231 -6.36 4.96 -5.53
CA GLY A 231 -7.30 4.42 -4.53
C GLY A 231 -6.97 2.97 -4.12
N GLY A 232 -5.88 2.42 -4.66
CA GLY A 232 -5.43 1.05 -4.50
C GLY A 232 -4.49 0.67 -5.65
N ALA A 233 -3.94 -0.55 -5.63
CA ALA A 233 -3.04 -1.09 -6.66
C ALA A 233 -3.61 -0.99 -8.09
N ASP A 234 -4.91 -1.24 -8.21
CA ASP A 234 -5.61 -1.38 -9.49
C ASP A 234 -6.66 -0.28 -9.72
N THR A 235 -6.59 0.83 -8.97
CA THR A 235 -7.51 1.96 -9.12
C THR A 235 -6.77 3.29 -9.10
N ALA A 236 -6.92 4.04 -10.18
CA ALA A 236 -6.35 5.38 -10.33
C ALA A 236 -7.47 6.41 -10.57
N ILE A 237 -7.27 7.61 -10.03
CA ILE A 237 -8.15 8.76 -10.20
C ILE A 237 -7.33 9.87 -10.85
N VAL A 238 -7.76 10.30 -12.02
CA VAL A 238 -7.20 11.45 -12.74
C VAL A 238 -8.14 12.63 -12.61
N ARG A 239 -7.59 13.78 -12.23
CA ARG A 239 -8.26 15.08 -12.25
C ARG A 239 -7.50 15.98 -13.19
N GLY A 240 -8.20 16.72 -14.04
CA GLY A 240 -7.53 17.61 -14.99
C GLY A 240 -8.49 18.54 -15.75
N ILE A 241 -7.92 19.22 -16.73
CA ILE A 241 -8.65 20.04 -17.70
C ILE A 241 -8.37 19.47 -19.09
N ALA A 242 -9.41 19.35 -19.92
CA ALA A 242 -9.27 19.00 -21.32
C ALA A 242 -9.95 20.07 -22.18
N ARG A 243 -9.23 20.64 -23.16
CA ARG A 243 -9.86 21.45 -24.20
C ARG A 243 -10.50 20.52 -25.23
N ILE A 244 -11.82 20.56 -25.33
CA ILE A 244 -12.61 19.71 -26.20
C ILE A 244 -13.02 20.52 -27.42
N HIS A 245 -12.53 20.12 -28.59
CA HIS A 245 -13.04 20.56 -29.87
C HIS A 245 -13.83 19.40 -30.49
N ALA A 246 -15.14 19.58 -30.66
CA ALA A 246 -16.03 18.56 -31.18
C ALA A 246 -17.11 19.18 -32.09
N ARG A 247 -17.77 18.31 -32.85
CA ARG A 247 -18.96 18.64 -33.64
C ARG A 247 -20.12 17.75 -33.21
N ALA A 248 -21.27 18.35 -32.93
CA ALA A 248 -22.52 17.66 -32.67
C ALA A 248 -23.55 18.11 -33.70
N GLY A 249 -23.88 17.25 -34.67
CA GLY A 249 -24.62 17.66 -35.87
C GLY A 249 -23.87 18.71 -36.68
N ASP A 250 -24.50 19.85 -36.98
CA ASP A 250 -23.87 20.96 -37.71
C ASP A 250 -23.12 21.94 -36.81
N GLN A 251 -23.25 21.81 -35.49
CA GLN A 251 -22.66 22.74 -34.53
C GLN A 251 -21.26 22.29 -34.11
N ALA A 252 -20.26 23.14 -34.36
CA ALA A 252 -18.94 23.01 -33.76
C ALA A 252 -18.93 23.62 -32.35
N VAL A 253 -18.27 22.95 -31.41
CA VAL A 253 -18.05 23.41 -30.05
C VAL A 253 -16.57 23.31 -29.72
N ASP A 254 -16.02 24.36 -29.10
CA ASP A 254 -14.65 24.39 -28.58
C ASP A 254 -14.69 25.00 -27.19
N PHE A 255 -14.33 24.22 -26.16
CA PHE A 255 -14.39 24.65 -24.78
C PHE A 255 -13.44 23.87 -23.88
N PRO A 256 -12.89 24.51 -22.82
CA PRO A 256 -12.23 23.80 -21.75
C PRO A 256 -13.27 23.09 -20.86
N ALA A 257 -12.97 21.85 -20.46
CA ALA A 257 -13.76 21.08 -19.51
C ALA A 257 -12.88 20.60 -18.36
N ARG A 258 -13.33 20.81 -17.12
CA ARG A 258 -12.74 20.15 -15.95
C ARG A 258 -13.33 18.76 -15.83
N TYR A 259 -12.49 17.77 -15.55
CA TYR A 259 -12.92 16.38 -15.47
C TYR A 259 -12.35 15.62 -14.27
N LEU A 260 -13.08 14.56 -13.91
CA LEU A 260 -12.63 13.48 -13.05
C LEU A 260 -12.79 12.16 -13.82
N ALA A 261 -11.72 11.38 -13.88
CA ALA A 261 -11.68 10.08 -14.53
C ALA A 261 -11.20 9.02 -13.54
N VAL A 262 -11.91 7.90 -13.46
CA VAL A 262 -11.52 6.74 -12.66
C VAL A 262 -11.11 5.63 -13.61
N TYR A 263 -9.88 5.15 -13.45
CA TYR A 263 -9.32 4.02 -14.18
C TYR A 263 -9.22 2.81 -13.27
N ALA A 264 -9.54 1.65 -13.82
CA ALA A 264 -9.30 0.35 -13.21
C ALA A 264 -8.26 -0.42 -14.02
N ARG A 265 -7.34 -1.12 -13.36
CA ARG A 265 -6.39 -2.02 -14.02
C ARG A 265 -7.05 -3.39 -14.14
N VAL A 266 -7.28 -3.83 -15.37
CA VAL A 266 -7.88 -5.14 -15.69
C VAL A 266 -6.95 -5.84 -16.68
N ASP A 267 -6.50 -7.06 -16.32
CA ASP A 267 -5.50 -7.83 -17.07
C ASP A 267 -4.24 -7.01 -17.41
N GLY A 268 -3.76 -6.24 -16.44
CA GLY A 268 -2.58 -5.36 -16.60
C GLY A 268 -2.82 -4.10 -17.43
N THR A 269 -4.03 -3.87 -17.95
CA THR A 269 -4.36 -2.69 -18.77
C THR A 269 -5.23 -1.71 -17.99
N TRP A 270 -4.85 -0.43 -17.97
CA TRP A 270 -5.70 0.63 -17.43
C TRP A 270 -6.87 0.92 -18.38
N ARG A 271 -8.09 0.81 -17.87
CA ARG A 271 -9.33 1.11 -18.62
C ARG A 271 -10.15 2.14 -17.87
N LEU A 272 -10.72 3.10 -18.59
CA LEU A 272 -11.62 4.09 -18.02
C LEU A 272 -12.91 3.40 -17.58
N ARG A 273 -13.24 3.53 -16.30
CA ARG A 273 -14.45 2.97 -15.68
C ARG A 273 -15.49 4.03 -15.35
N ALA A 274 -15.06 5.24 -15.03
CA ALA A 274 -15.97 6.36 -14.85
C ALA A 274 -15.36 7.66 -15.36
N TRP A 275 -16.17 8.49 -16.00
CA TRP A 275 -15.82 9.85 -16.39
C TRP A 275 -16.93 10.80 -16.00
N GLN A 276 -16.57 11.94 -15.44
CA GLN A 276 -17.48 13.06 -15.29
C GLN A 276 -16.75 14.35 -15.67
N SER A 277 -17.44 15.21 -16.42
CA SER A 277 -16.90 16.50 -16.83
C SER A 277 -17.90 17.62 -16.67
N LEU A 278 -17.39 18.84 -16.58
CA LEU A 278 -18.17 20.07 -16.62
C LEU A 278 -17.46 21.07 -17.51
N ARG A 279 -18.22 21.82 -18.31
CA ARG A 279 -17.69 22.92 -19.12
C ARG A 279 -17.25 24.05 -18.18
N LEU A 280 -16.04 24.55 -18.38
CA LEU A 280 -15.54 25.75 -17.68
C LEU A 280 -16.04 27.02 -18.39
N PRO A 281 -16.22 28.13 -17.66
CA PRO A 281 -16.61 29.43 -18.22
C PRO A 281 -15.67 29.95 -19.30
#